data_AF-A0A2V8S2K4-F1
#
_entry.id   AF-A0A2V8S2K4-F1
#
_cell.length_a   1.000
_cell.length_b   1.000
_cell.length_c   1.000
_cell.angle_alpha   90.00
_cell.angle_beta   90.00
_cell.angle_gamma   90.00
#
_symmetry.space_group_name_H-M   'P 1'
#
loop_
_entity.id
_entity.type
_entity.pdbx_description
1 polymer ?
#
loop_
_entity_poly.entity_id
_entity_poly.type
_entity_poly.pdbx_seq_one_letter_code
_entity_poly.pdbx_strand_id
1 'polypeptide(L)'
;MVDKKPSVKRNPRVTPRKEPDPGVAAGPTSASQWRRASSGGTPIRVPSGNVALLKRPGLQAFLAQGMVPNSLMGYVTAALKSGTKPKTEDLDLSPEMMRDMMTLVDAVVCQACVEPRVAPVPTDAKGQQLTPEYREQSILYVDEVDIEDKMFIFNYSVGGTADVDSFREESATAMDNVS
;
A
#
# COMPACT_ATOMS: atom_id res chain seq x y z
N MET A 1 20.48 38.64 -47.92
CA MET A 1 19.65 37.49 -47.46
C MET A 1 20.18 37.05 -46.12
N VAL A 2 19.29 36.75 -45.18
CA VAL A 2 19.44 36.96 -43.74
C VAL A 2 20.21 35.83 -43.04
N ASP A 3 21.28 36.19 -42.33
CA ASP A 3 22.03 35.36 -41.37
C ASP A 3 21.15 34.93 -40.18
N LYS A 4 20.80 33.64 -40.10
CA LYS A 4 20.15 33.03 -38.92
C LYS A 4 21.21 32.48 -37.96
N LYS A 5 21.47 33.20 -36.87
CA LYS A 5 22.19 32.67 -35.70
C LYS A 5 21.35 31.62 -34.97
N PRO A 6 21.91 30.49 -34.53
CA PRO A 6 21.20 29.53 -33.69
C PRO A 6 21.08 30.02 -32.25
N SER A 7 19.85 30.02 -31.72
CA SER A 7 19.51 30.39 -30.35
C SER A 7 19.76 29.22 -29.41
N VAL A 8 20.76 29.36 -28.53
CA VAL A 8 21.10 28.37 -27.49
C VAL A 8 20.09 28.51 -26.34
N LYS A 9 19.22 27.51 -26.18
CA LYS A 9 18.30 27.42 -25.04
C LYS A 9 19.12 27.16 -23.77
N ARG A 10 19.13 28.12 -22.83
CA ARG A 10 19.71 27.98 -21.50
C ARG A 10 18.84 27.04 -20.66
N ASN A 11 19.41 25.94 -20.17
CA ASN A 11 18.75 25.06 -19.20
C ASN A 11 18.49 25.80 -17.87
N PRO A 12 17.35 25.57 -17.21
CA PRO A 12 17.08 26.12 -15.89
C PRO A 12 18.06 25.52 -14.87
N ARG A 13 18.66 26.41 -14.08
CA ARG A 13 19.65 26.14 -13.04
C ARG A 13 19.04 25.22 -11.97
N VAL A 14 19.47 23.97 -11.93
CA VAL A 14 19.22 23.07 -10.79
C VAL A 14 19.93 23.69 -9.58
N THR A 15 19.15 24.23 -8.64
CA THR A 15 19.69 24.65 -7.34
C THR A 15 20.17 23.40 -6.59
N PRO A 16 21.41 23.36 -6.10
CA PRO A 16 21.89 22.24 -5.31
C PRO A 16 21.06 22.13 -4.02
N ARG A 17 20.52 20.93 -3.77
CA ARG A 17 19.83 20.58 -2.53
C ARG A 17 20.82 20.74 -1.40
N LYS A 18 20.61 21.73 -0.54
CA LYS A 18 21.43 22.00 0.65
C LYS A 18 21.46 20.74 1.52
N GLU A 19 22.63 20.10 1.60
CA GLU A 19 22.87 19.00 2.52
C GLU A 19 22.71 19.52 3.96
N PRO A 20 22.04 18.76 4.84
CA PRO A 20 21.89 19.16 6.23
C PRO A 20 23.25 19.12 6.95
N ASP A 21 23.58 20.24 7.58
CA ASP A 21 24.78 20.47 8.38
C ASP A 21 24.86 19.47 9.55
N PRO A 22 25.95 18.70 9.72
CA PRO A 22 26.03 17.60 10.68
C PRO A 22 26.09 17.99 12.17
N GLY A 23 25.77 19.24 12.53
CA GLY A 23 25.98 19.80 13.87
C GLY A 23 24.76 20.35 14.61
N VAL A 24 23.55 20.35 14.03
CA VAL A 24 22.37 20.93 14.69
C VAL A 24 21.58 19.84 15.40
N ALA A 25 21.59 19.84 16.74
CA ALA A 25 20.69 19.03 17.56
C ALA A 25 19.25 19.26 17.07
N ALA A 26 18.64 18.21 16.51
CA ALA A 26 17.30 18.29 15.95
C ALA A 26 16.31 18.67 17.06
N GLY A 27 15.84 19.92 17.04
CA GLY A 27 14.69 20.33 17.84
C GLY A 27 13.46 19.46 17.53
N PRO A 28 12.42 19.48 18.38
CA PRO A 28 11.24 18.65 18.16
C PRO A 28 10.66 18.90 16.77
N THR A 29 10.52 17.81 16.00
CA THR A 29 9.90 17.83 14.66
C THR A 29 8.53 18.49 14.70
N SER A 30 8.32 19.47 13.83
CA SER A 30 7.07 20.22 13.75
C SER A 30 5.90 19.34 13.29
N ALA A 31 4.67 19.69 13.68
CA ALA A 31 3.46 19.01 13.22
C ALA A 31 3.35 18.95 11.68
N SER A 32 3.88 19.96 10.97
CA SER A 32 3.95 20.00 9.51
C SER A 32 4.92 18.96 8.94
N GLN A 33 6.03 18.68 9.63
CA GLN A 33 6.96 17.61 9.26
C GLN A 33 6.36 16.23 9.54
N TRP A 34 5.67 16.05 10.67
CA TRP A 34 4.92 14.83 10.98
C TRP A 34 3.87 14.49 9.92
N ARG A 35 3.08 15.49 9.50
CA ARG A 35 2.09 15.31 8.42
C ARG A 35 2.76 14.97 7.09
N ARG A 36 3.86 15.63 6.75
CA ARG A 36 4.59 15.37 5.49
C ARG A 36 5.20 13.97 5.45
N ALA A 37 5.72 13.50 6.58
CA ALA A 37 6.26 12.15 6.74
C ALA A 37 5.18 11.06 6.69
N SER A 38 3.94 11.37 7.10
CA SER A 38 2.81 10.43 7.07
C SER A 38 2.00 10.48 5.77
N SER A 39 2.11 11.56 4.98
CA SER A 39 1.46 11.69 3.68
C SER A 39 2.28 11.14 2.50
N GLY A 40 3.59 10.99 2.66
CA GLY A 40 4.45 10.41 1.62
C GLY A 40 4.43 8.89 1.72
N GLY A 41 3.71 8.21 0.84
CA GLY A 41 3.87 6.76 0.69
C GLY A 41 5.30 6.41 0.26
N THR A 42 5.64 5.13 0.35
CA THR A 42 6.90 4.57 -0.15
C THR A 42 6.64 3.89 -1.50
N PRO A 43 7.43 4.17 -2.55
CA PRO A 43 7.29 3.47 -3.81
C PRO A 43 7.76 2.02 -3.63
N ILE A 44 6.85 1.07 -3.80
CA ILE A 44 7.09 -0.36 -3.65
C ILE A 44 6.71 -1.06 -4.95
N ARG A 45 7.61 -1.93 -5.43
CA ARG A 45 7.31 -2.84 -6.53
C ARG A 45 6.52 -4.03 -5.99
N VAL A 46 5.34 -4.25 -6.55
CA VAL A 46 4.45 -5.37 -6.23
C VAL A 46 4.77 -6.60 -7.12
N PRO A 47 4.33 -7.83 -6.76
CA PRO A 47 4.59 -9.06 -7.51
C PRO A 47 4.34 -8.99 -9.02
N SER A 48 3.27 -8.32 -9.46
CA SER A 48 2.98 -8.11 -10.89
C SER A 48 4.04 -7.29 -11.65
N GLY A 49 5.02 -6.73 -10.93
CA GLY A 49 6.07 -5.87 -11.49
C GLY A 49 5.69 -4.40 -11.54
N ASN A 50 4.43 -4.06 -11.24
CA ASN A 50 3.97 -2.67 -11.10
C ASN A 50 4.61 -1.99 -9.88
N VAL A 51 4.60 -0.65 -9.87
CA VAL A 51 5.09 0.14 -8.74
C VAL A 51 3.94 0.95 -8.18
N ALA A 52 3.66 0.76 -6.88
CA ALA A 52 2.65 1.51 -6.14
C ALA A 52 3.30 2.34 -5.04
N LEU A 53 2.82 3.56 -4.84
CA LEU A 53 3.15 4.40 -3.71
C LEU A 53 2.26 3.98 -2.53
N LEU A 54 2.83 3.27 -1.56
CA LEU A 54 2.09 2.66 -0.45
C LEU A 54 2.35 3.38 0.86
N LYS A 55 1.30 3.64 1.65
CA LYS A 55 1.43 4.03 3.06
C LYS A 55 1.18 2.83 3.97
N ARG A 56 1.64 2.95 5.22
CA ARG A 56 1.51 1.91 6.26
C ARG A 56 0.59 2.41 7.37
N PRO A 57 -0.73 2.35 7.19
CA PRO A 57 -1.68 2.77 8.22
C PRO A 57 -1.60 1.89 9.47
N GLY A 58 -1.11 0.65 9.35
CA GLY A 58 -1.08 -0.34 10.42
C GLY A 58 -2.47 -0.90 10.74
N LEU A 59 -2.51 -2.08 11.36
CA LEU A 59 -3.77 -2.79 11.65
C LEU A 59 -4.68 -2.02 12.62
N GLN A 60 -4.08 -1.23 13.52
CA GLN A 60 -4.79 -0.42 14.51
C GLN A 60 -5.71 0.63 13.86
N ALA A 61 -5.32 1.19 12.71
CA ALA A 61 -6.14 2.16 12.00
C ALA A 61 -7.45 1.54 11.50
N PHE A 62 -7.42 0.30 10.99
CA PHE A 62 -8.60 -0.41 10.53
C PHE A 62 -9.49 -0.87 11.67
N LEU A 63 -8.88 -1.25 12.80
CA LEU A 63 -9.61 -1.58 14.02
C LEU A 63 -10.38 -0.35 14.54
N ALA A 64 -9.74 0.81 14.60
CA ALA A 64 -10.35 2.06 15.06
C ALA A 64 -11.51 2.52 14.16
N GLN A 65 -11.50 2.14 12.89
CA GLN A 65 -12.54 2.45 11.92
C GLN A 65 -13.68 1.42 11.89
N GLY A 66 -13.60 0.35 12.69
CA GLY A 66 -14.59 -0.73 12.69
C GLY A 66 -14.62 -1.53 11.39
N MET A 67 -13.53 -1.52 10.61
CA MET A 67 -13.43 -2.25 9.35
C MET A 67 -12.99 -3.70 9.52
N VAL A 68 -12.58 -4.10 10.74
CA VAL A 68 -12.20 -5.47 11.05
C VAL A 68 -13.47 -6.27 11.38
N PRO A 69 -13.81 -7.31 10.59
CA PRO A 69 -14.93 -8.19 10.90
C PRO A 69 -14.78 -8.87 12.27
N ASN A 70 -15.88 -9.05 12.98
CA ASN A 70 -15.88 -9.66 14.32
C ASN A 70 -15.28 -11.08 14.33
N SER A 71 -15.50 -11.84 13.25
CA SER A 71 -14.93 -13.17 13.00
C SER A 71 -13.39 -13.16 13.01
N LEU A 72 -12.77 -12.05 12.62
CA LEU A 72 -11.32 -11.88 12.51
C LEU A 72 -10.69 -11.15 13.71
N MET A 73 -11.48 -10.69 14.67
CA MET A 73 -10.97 -9.97 15.85
C MET A 73 -10.01 -10.82 16.68
N GLY A 74 -10.27 -12.12 16.83
CA GLY A 74 -9.36 -13.05 17.51
C GLY A 74 -7.98 -13.12 16.83
N TYR A 75 -7.97 -13.13 15.50
CA TYR A 75 -6.76 -13.13 14.69
C TYR A 75 -5.99 -11.80 14.79
N VAL A 76 -6.69 -10.68 14.63
CA VAL A 76 -6.09 -9.34 14.71
C VAL A 76 -5.49 -9.06 16.09
N THR A 77 -6.18 -9.46 17.15
CA THR A 77 -5.67 -9.31 18.53
C THR A 77 -4.46 -10.20 18.80
N ALA A 78 -4.39 -11.39 18.22
CA ALA A 78 -3.21 -12.24 18.29
C ALA A 78 -2.00 -11.61 17.57
N ALA A 79 -2.21 -11.10 16.35
CA ALA A 79 -1.18 -10.40 15.56
C ALA A 79 -0.61 -9.17 16.28
N LEU A 80 -1.47 -8.39 16.94
CA LEU A 80 -1.07 -7.21 17.71
C LEU A 80 -0.27 -7.58 18.97
N LYS A 81 -0.60 -8.71 19.62
CA LYS A 81 0.08 -9.17 20.84
C LYS A 81 1.41 -9.84 20.56
N SER A 82 1.52 -10.62 19.49
CA SER A 82 2.73 -11.35 19.13
C SER A 82 3.79 -10.44 18.49
N GLY A 83 3.37 -9.33 17.87
CA GLY A 83 4.26 -8.48 17.07
C GLY A 83 4.85 -9.21 15.85
N THR A 84 4.36 -10.42 15.56
CA THR A 84 4.81 -11.30 14.50
C THR A 84 3.66 -11.56 13.55
N LYS A 85 3.98 -11.69 12.25
CA LYS A 85 3.01 -12.08 11.22
C LYS A 85 2.29 -13.36 11.64
N PRO A 86 0.95 -13.38 11.68
CA PRO A 86 0.24 -14.63 11.85
C PRO A 86 0.46 -15.49 10.60
N LYS A 87 0.91 -16.72 10.78
CA LYS A 87 1.06 -17.67 9.67
C LYS A 87 -0.34 -18.10 9.23
N THR A 88 -0.62 -17.98 7.93
CA THR A 88 -1.87 -18.42 7.31
C THR A 88 -2.08 -19.94 7.40
N GLU A 89 -1.00 -20.70 7.58
CA GLU A 89 -0.97 -22.17 7.59
C GLU A 89 -1.56 -22.79 8.88
N ASP A 90 -1.61 -22.03 9.98
CA ASP A 90 -2.07 -22.52 11.28
C ASP A 90 -3.56 -22.25 11.54
N LEU A 91 -4.30 -21.75 10.54
CA LEU A 91 -5.68 -21.28 10.71
C LEU A 91 -6.65 -22.17 9.96
N ASP A 92 -7.53 -22.81 10.72
CA ASP A 92 -8.74 -23.46 10.19
C ASP A 92 -9.74 -22.36 9.77
N LEU A 93 -9.52 -21.80 8.57
CA LEU A 93 -10.31 -20.69 8.05
C LEU A 93 -11.64 -21.23 7.52
N SER A 94 -12.72 -20.92 8.23
CA SER A 94 -14.06 -21.17 7.70
C SER A 94 -14.30 -20.35 6.41
N PRO A 95 -15.20 -20.78 5.51
CA PRO A 95 -15.54 -20.02 4.31
C PRO A 95 -16.01 -18.59 4.60
N GLU A 96 -16.64 -18.37 5.75
CA GLU A 96 -17.05 -17.04 6.22
C GLU A 96 -15.84 -16.19 6.60
N MET A 97 -14.90 -16.73 7.38
CA MET A 97 -13.66 -16.04 7.74
C MET A 97 -12.80 -15.70 6.53
N MET A 98 -12.74 -16.57 5.51
CA MET A 98 -12.03 -16.27 4.27
C MET A 98 -12.66 -15.09 3.52
N ARG A 99 -13.99 -15.02 3.43
CA ARG A 99 -14.69 -13.88 2.80
C ARG A 99 -14.43 -12.59 3.57
N ASP A 100 -14.49 -12.65 4.88
CA ASP A 100 -14.21 -11.52 5.76
C ASP A 100 -12.76 -11.05 5.63
N MET A 101 -11.83 -11.99 5.45
CA MET A 101 -10.41 -11.69 5.26
C MET A 101 -10.16 -10.99 3.94
N MET A 102 -10.80 -11.46 2.86
CA MET A 102 -10.72 -10.80 1.55
C MET A 102 -11.32 -9.39 1.59
N THR A 103 -12.42 -9.20 2.33
CA THR A 103 -13.02 -7.88 2.53
C THR A 103 -12.07 -6.94 3.29
N LEU A 104 -11.39 -7.43 4.31
CA LEU A 104 -10.38 -6.67 5.06
C LEU A 104 -9.18 -6.34 4.16
N VAL A 105 -8.69 -7.30 3.38
CA VAL A 105 -7.59 -7.11 2.42
C VAL A 105 -7.95 -6.01 1.42
N ASP A 106 -9.15 -6.06 0.83
CA ASP A 106 -9.62 -5.05 -0.12
C ASP A 106 -9.67 -3.64 0.53
N ALA A 107 -10.18 -3.54 1.76
CA ALA A 107 -10.22 -2.28 2.50
C ALA A 107 -8.80 -1.75 2.79
N VAL A 108 -7.88 -2.65 3.13
CA VAL A 108 -6.47 -2.31 3.38
C VAL A 108 -5.81 -1.79 2.12
N VAL A 109 -5.99 -2.46 0.98
CA VAL A 109 -5.43 -2.03 -0.31
C VAL A 109 -5.96 -0.66 -0.70
N CYS A 110 -7.27 -0.42 -0.59
CA CYS A 110 -7.87 0.88 -0.88
C CYS A 110 -7.28 2.00 -0.02
N GLN A 111 -6.97 1.72 1.24
CA GLN A 111 -6.34 2.73 2.10
C GLN A 111 -4.84 2.83 1.89
N ALA A 112 -4.13 1.73 1.68
CA ALA A 112 -2.68 1.71 1.59
C ALA A 112 -2.15 2.35 0.30
N CYS A 113 -2.85 2.15 -0.81
CA CYS A 113 -2.43 2.70 -2.10
C CYS A 113 -2.70 4.21 -2.19
N VAL A 114 -1.62 4.98 -2.20
CA VAL A 114 -1.64 6.43 -2.46
C VAL A 114 -1.65 6.70 -3.97
N GLU A 115 -0.82 5.97 -4.73
CA GLU A 115 -0.72 6.10 -6.19
C GLU A 115 -0.36 4.73 -6.83
N PRO A 116 -1.13 4.21 -7.79
CA PRO A 116 -2.42 4.72 -8.25
C PRO A 116 -3.46 4.71 -7.14
N ARG A 117 -4.45 5.59 -7.22
CA ARG A 117 -5.56 5.60 -6.26
C ARG A 117 -6.38 4.33 -6.46
N VAL A 118 -6.51 3.52 -5.40
CA VAL A 118 -7.38 2.33 -5.41
C VAL A 118 -8.69 2.65 -4.72
N ALA A 119 -9.80 2.23 -5.33
CA ALA A 119 -11.14 2.42 -4.79
C ALA A 119 -11.91 1.09 -4.69
N PRO A 120 -12.90 0.99 -3.79
CA PRO A 120 -13.82 -0.13 -3.75
C PRO A 120 -14.62 -0.21 -5.06
N VAL A 121 -15.05 -1.42 -5.42
CA VAL A 121 -15.90 -1.64 -6.59
C VAL A 121 -17.20 -0.84 -6.43
N PRO A 122 -17.57 -0.01 -7.41
CA PRO A 122 -18.75 0.83 -7.29
C PRO A 122 -20.00 -0.04 -7.39
N THR A 123 -20.97 0.27 -6.53
CA THR A 123 -22.24 -0.47 -6.44
C THR A 123 -23.44 0.44 -6.71
N ASP A 124 -24.51 -0.15 -7.22
CA ASP A 124 -25.79 0.53 -7.40
C ASP A 124 -26.54 0.68 -6.05
N ALA A 125 -27.72 1.32 -6.10
CA ALA A 125 -28.57 1.50 -4.91
C ALA A 125 -29.08 0.19 -4.29
N LYS A 126 -28.95 -0.95 -5.01
CA LYS A 126 -29.32 -2.29 -4.56
C LYS A 126 -28.11 -3.10 -4.10
N GLY A 127 -26.91 -2.51 -4.11
CA GLY A 127 -25.66 -3.17 -3.74
C GLY A 127 -25.07 -4.08 -4.84
N GLN A 128 -25.58 -4.03 -6.07
CA GLN A 128 -25.02 -4.77 -7.20
C GLN A 128 -23.84 -4.02 -7.79
N GLN A 129 -22.77 -4.73 -8.15
CA GLN A 129 -21.59 -4.12 -8.77
C GLN A 129 -21.97 -3.50 -10.12
N LEU A 130 -21.53 -2.25 -10.33
CA LEU A 130 -21.73 -1.58 -11.61
C LEU A 130 -20.85 -2.20 -12.70
N THR A 131 -21.34 -2.15 -13.93
CA THR A 131 -20.58 -2.62 -15.10
C THR A 131 -19.31 -1.78 -15.31
N PRO A 132 -18.28 -2.31 -16.00
CA PRO A 132 -17.03 -1.60 -16.26
C PRO A 132 -17.19 -0.23 -16.92
N GLU A 133 -18.31 0.02 -17.61
CA GLU A 133 -18.60 1.29 -18.28
C GLU A 133 -18.78 2.47 -17.32
N TYR A 134 -19.15 2.22 -16.06
CA TYR A 134 -19.33 3.25 -15.03
C TYR A 134 -18.06 3.51 -14.23
N ARG A 135 -16.93 2.90 -14.61
CA ARG A 135 -15.66 3.02 -13.91
C ARG A 135 -14.85 4.19 -14.44
N GLU A 136 -14.29 4.98 -13.54
CA GLU A 136 -13.42 6.09 -13.88
C GLU A 136 -12.04 5.58 -14.30
N GLN A 137 -11.59 5.94 -15.50
CA GLN A 137 -10.29 5.47 -16.04
C GLN A 137 -9.07 5.91 -15.22
N SER A 138 -9.21 6.96 -14.41
CA SER A 138 -8.15 7.48 -13.54
C SER A 138 -8.07 6.80 -12.18
N ILE A 139 -8.97 5.85 -11.89
CA ILE A 139 -9.05 5.15 -10.60
C ILE A 139 -8.88 3.66 -10.87
N LEU A 140 -8.02 3.00 -10.10
CA LEU A 140 -7.90 1.56 -10.12
C LEU A 140 -8.92 0.98 -9.15
N TYR A 141 -9.70 -0.02 -9.57
CA TYR A 141 -10.66 -0.67 -8.68
C TYR A 141 -10.06 -1.90 -8.04
N VAL A 142 -10.48 -2.19 -6.82
CA VAL A 142 -9.87 -3.27 -6.04
C VAL A 142 -10.03 -4.64 -6.71
N ASP A 143 -11.09 -4.88 -7.48
CA ASP A 143 -11.27 -6.13 -8.24
C ASP A 143 -10.37 -6.24 -9.49
N GLU A 144 -9.73 -5.16 -9.91
CA GLU A 144 -8.76 -5.11 -11.01
C GLU A 144 -7.33 -5.36 -10.53
N VAL A 145 -7.11 -5.37 -9.21
CA VAL A 145 -5.82 -5.70 -8.60
C VAL A 145 -5.72 -7.21 -8.42
N ASP A 146 -4.60 -7.79 -8.87
CA ASP A 146 -4.33 -9.22 -8.68
C ASP A 146 -4.32 -9.59 -7.18
N ILE A 147 -4.82 -10.78 -6.86
CA ILE A 147 -4.82 -11.30 -5.49
C ILE A 147 -3.41 -11.35 -4.89
N GLU A 148 -2.38 -11.68 -5.68
CA GLU A 148 -0.99 -11.71 -5.21
C GLU A 148 -0.51 -10.32 -4.78
N ASP A 149 -0.81 -9.30 -5.58
CA ASP A 149 -0.50 -7.91 -5.28
C ASP A 149 -1.27 -7.42 -4.05
N LYS A 150 -2.56 -7.77 -3.93
CA LYS A 150 -3.36 -7.42 -2.75
C LYS A 150 -2.78 -8.01 -1.47
N MET A 151 -2.41 -9.28 -1.49
CA MET A 151 -1.83 -9.96 -0.32
C MET A 151 -0.47 -9.37 0.04
N PHE A 152 0.36 -9.05 -0.96
CA PHE A 152 1.61 -8.33 -0.74
C PHE A 152 1.37 -6.96 -0.08
N ILE A 153 0.44 -6.16 -0.62
CA ILE A 153 0.13 -4.82 -0.10
C ILE A 153 -0.43 -4.92 1.32
N PHE A 154 -1.31 -5.89 1.59
CA PHE A 154 -1.83 -6.16 2.93
C PHE A 154 -0.69 -6.44 3.91
N ASN A 155 0.17 -7.41 3.59
CA ASN A 155 1.31 -7.79 4.42
C ASN A 155 2.29 -6.63 4.62
N TYR A 156 2.53 -5.83 3.60
CA TYR A 156 3.37 -4.62 3.69
C TYR A 156 2.75 -3.57 4.64
N SER A 157 1.44 -3.34 4.50
CA SER A 157 0.72 -2.28 5.20
C SER A 157 0.44 -2.59 6.66
N VAL A 158 0.24 -3.88 6.95
CA VAL A 158 -0.04 -4.42 8.28
C VAL A 158 1.24 -4.87 8.98
N GLY A 159 2.22 -5.37 8.24
CA GLY A 159 3.51 -5.82 8.76
C GLY A 159 4.37 -4.67 9.27
N GLY A 160 5.29 -4.97 10.20
CA GLY A 160 6.24 -4.01 10.75
C GLY A 160 7.38 -3.66 9.78
N THR A 161 8.23 -2.70 10.16
CA THR A 161 9.36 -2.20 9.34
C THR A 161 10.38 -3.24 8.87
N ALA A 162 10.39 -4.43 9.47
CA ALA A 162 11.39 -5.48 9.21
C ALA A 162 11.12 -6.38 7.99
N ASP A 163 9.94 -6.30 7.36
CA ASP A 163 9.37 -7.47 6.65
C ASP A 163 9.33 -7.43 5.12
N VAL A 164 9.87 -6.38 4.48
CA VAL A 164 9.77 -6.21 3.02
C VAL A 164 10.76 -7.11 2.28
N ASP A 165 11.97 -7.25 2.81
CA ASP A 165 13.01 -8.09 2.20
C ASP A 165 12.70 -9.58 2.42
N SER A 166 12.26 -9.97 3.62
CA SER A 166 11.87 -11.35 3.93
C SER A 166 10.71 -11.86 3.07
N PHE A 167 9.73 -11.01 2.75
CA PHE A 167 8.62 -11.42 1.87
C PHE A 167 9.09 -11.73 0.44
N ARG A 168 10.12 -11.02 -0.06
CA ARG A 168 10.70 -11.29 -1.38
C ARG A 168 11.43 -12.63 -1.41
N GLU A 169 12.16 -12.95 -0.33
CA GLU A 169 12.84 -14.22 -0.17
C GLU A 169 11.85 -15.41 -0.06
N GLU A 170 10.78 -15.24 0.72
CA GLU A 170 9.73 -16.26 0.89
C GLU A 170 8.94 -16.49 -0.40
N SER A 171 8.55 -15.43 -1.12
CA SER A 171 7.82 -15.54 -2.39
C SER A 171 8.66 -16.20 -3.49
N ALA A 172 9.97 -15.93 -3.54
CA ALA A 172 10.88 -16.59 -4.47
C ALA A 172 11.03 -18.09 -4.15
N THR A 173 11.13 -18.43 -2.86
CA THR A 173 11.26 -19.82 -2.39
C THR A 173 9.98 -20.64 -2.61
N ALA A 174 8.81 -20.03 -2.44
CA ALA A 174 7.53 -20.69 -2.65
C ALA A 174 7.29 -21.07 -4.12
N MET A 175 7.74 -20.26 -5.07
CA MET A 175 7.63 -20.56 -6.51
C MET A 175 8.60 -21.65 -6.96
N ASP A 176 9.77 -21.77 -6.33
CA ASP A 176 10.76 -22.82 -6.64
C ASP A 176 10.29 -24.23 -6.23
N ASN A 177 9.38 -24.33 -5.25
CA ASN A 177 8.83 -25.59 -4.76
C ASN A 177 7.57 -26.09 -5.51
N VAL A 178 7.07 -25.33 -6.50
CA VAL A 178 5.90 -25.70 -7.32
C VAL A 178 6.31 -26.11 -8.75
N SER A 179 7.62 -26.26 -9.00
CA SER A 179 8.17 -26.71 -10.28
C SER A 179 8.63 -28.16 -10.26
#